data_AF-A0A1M5ZZ70-F1
#
_entry.id   AF-A0A1M5ZZ70-F1
#
_cell.length_a   1.000
_cell.length_b   1.000
_cell.length_c   1.000
_cell.angle_alpha   90.00
_cell.angle_beta   90.00
_cell.angle_gamma   90.00
#
_symmetry.space_group_name_H-M   'P 1'
#
loop_
_entity.id
_entity.type
_entity.pdbx_description
1 polymer ?
#
loop_
_entity_poly.entity_id
_entity_poly.type
_entity_poly.pdbx_seq_one_letter_code
_entity_poly.pdbx_strand_id
1 'polypeptide(L)'
;MTPLLKNLVRLALATAFVLLIPLVAMQFTHEVVWTVTDFVFAGTLLFGTGLTYELIARKGGTRAYRLAVGVALAAGFLLIWLNLAVGLIGSEQNPANLLYGGVLVVGITGALLARFRPQGMARTLLLMAAAQVLVPVLALLLWQPRTILGADFAEVPIVLGVTALFVTLWVGAAWLFRYAGTRSLQQG
;
A
#
# COMPACT_ATOMS: atom_id res chain seq x y z
N MET A 1 -8.72 -20.81 23.22
CA MET A 1 -7.90 -20.19 22.15
C MET A 1 -7.59 -18.75 22.53
N THR A 2 -6.33 -18.31 22.42
CA THR A 2 -5.97 -16.91 22.67
C THR A 2 -6.64 -15.97 21.65
N PRO A 3 -6.95 -14.71 22.00
CA PRO A 3 -7.58 -13.76 21.08
C PRO A 3 -6.72 -13.50 19.82
N LEU A 4 -5.40 -13.65 19.91
CA LEU A 4 -4.50 -13.58 18.76
C LEU A 4 -4.72 -14.73 17.77
N LEU A 5 -4.79 -15.98 18.25
CA LEU A 5 -4.99 -17.15 17.40
C LEU A 5 -6.33 -17.08 16.64
N LYS A 6 -7.39 -16.60 17.30
CA LYS A 6 -8.69 -16.39 16.67
C LYS A 6 -8.63 -15.39 15.52
N ASN A 7 -7.84 -14.32 15.66
CA ASN A 7 -7.69 -13.32 14.61
C ASN A 7 -6.83 -13.83 13.45
N LEU A 8 -5.79 -14.63 13.72
CA LEU A 8 -5.00 -15.28 12.67
C LEU A 8 -5.82 -16.25 11.83
N VAL A 9 -6.66 -17.08 12.47
CA VAL A 9 -7.54 -18.01 11.75
C VAL A 9 -8.53 -17.24 10.88
N ARG A 10 -9.16 -16.17 11.41
CA ARG A 10 -10.07 -15.32 10.62
C ARG A 10 -9.38 -14.70 9.41
N LEU A 11 -8.15 -14.22 9.59
CA LEU A 11 -7.38 -13.62 8.51
C LEU A 11 -6.97 -14.64 7.44
N ALA A 12 -6.56 -15.84 7.85
CA ALA A 12 -6.26 -16.93 6.94
C ALA A 12 -7.50 -17.35 6.14
N LEU A 13 -8.65 -17.50 6.80
CA LEU A 13 -9.92 -17.82 6.14
C LEU A 13 -10.36 -16.71 5.17
N ALA A 14 -10.25 -15.44 5.57
CA ALA A 14 -10.58 -14.31 4.69
C ALA A 14 -9.65 -14.26 3.47
N THR A 15 -8.35 -14.50 3.66
CA THR A 15 -7.37 -14.57 2.56
C THR A 15 -7.70 -15.71 1.61
N ALA A 16 -7.94 -16.91 2.14
CA ALA A 16 -8.33 -18.07 1.34
C ALA A 16 -9.61 -17.79 0.55
N PHE A 17 -10.62 -17.19 1.20
CA PHE A 17 -11.89 -16.85 0.56
C PHE A 17 -11.72 -15.85 -0.59
N VAL A 18 -10.87 -14.83 -0.44
CA VAL A 18 -10.56 -13.90 -1.54
C VAL A 18 -9.83 -14.60 -2.68
N LEU A 19 -8.88 -15.50 -2.38
CA LEU A 19 -8.15 -16.26 -3.39
C LEU A 19 -9.02 -17.31 -4.11
N LEU A 20 -10.17 -17.70 -3.55
CA LEU A 20 -11.13 -18.52 -4.30
C LEU A 20 -11.68 -17.77 -5.52
N ILE A 21 -11.71 -16.44 -5.53
CA ILE A 21 -12.22 -15.66 -6.66
C ILE A 21 -11.42 -15.96 -7.95
N PRO A 22 -10.09 -15.75 -8.03
CA PRO A 22 -9.31 -16.09 -9.22
C PRO A 22 -9.32 -17.60 -9.49
N LEU A 23 -9.27 -18.46 -8.45
CA LEU A 23 -9.29 -19.91 -8.62
C LEU A 23 -10.56 -20.40 -9.32
N VAL A 24 -11.72 -19.87 -8.91
CA VAL A 24 -13.02 -20.18 -9.50
C VAL A 24 -13.11 -19.54 -10.88
N ALA A 25 -12.66 -18.30 -11.07
CA ALA A 25 -12.66 -17.64 -12.39
C ALA A 25 -11.89 -18.45 -13.44
N MET A 26 -10.72 -19.00 -13.08
CA MET A 26 -9.92 -19.89 -13.93
C MET A 26 -10.67 -21.16 -14.40
N GLN A 27 -11.76 -21.54 -13.72
CA GLN A 27 -12.59 -22.68 -14.16
C GLN A 27 -13.61 -22.29 -15.25
N PHE A 28 -13.87 -20.99 -15.43
CA PHE A 28 -14.90 -20.48 -16.32
C PHE A 28 -14.36 -19.61 -17.47
N THR A 29 -13.17 -19.02 -17.33
CA THR A 29 -12.58 -18.14 -18.34
C THR A 29 -11.06 -18.30 -18.45
N HIS A 30 -10.52 -17.95 -19.61
CA HIS A 30 -9.08 -17.84 -19.88
C HIS A 30 -8.54 -16.42 -19.66
N GLU A 31 -9.39 -15.47 -19.23
CA GLU A 31 -8.97 -14.09 -18.94
C GLU A 31 -8.12 -13.98 -17.67
N VAL A 32 -8.32 -14.89 -16.71
CA VAL A 32 -7.51 -14.98 -15.49
C VAL A 32 -6.68 -16.25 -15.60
N VAL A 33 -5.36 -16.12 -15.66
CA VAL A 33 -4.44 -17.26 -15.74
C VAL A 33 -3.36 -17.11 -14.67
N TRP A 34 -3.73 -17.42 -13.42
CA TRP A 34 -2.80 -17.31 -12.30
C TRP A 34 -1.99 -18.60 -12.14
N THR A 35 -0.68 -18.43 -12.01
CA THR A 35 0.25 -19.47 -11.60
C THR A 35 0.20 -19.69 -10.09
N VAL A 36 0.77 -20.79 -9.60
CA VAL A 36 0.94 -21.02 -8.15
C VAL A 36 1.67 -19.86 -7.48
N THR A 37 2.65 -19.26 -8.17
CA THR A 37 3.41 -18.12 -7.67
C THR A 37 2.51 -16.89 -7.46
N ASP A 38 1.54 -16.65 -8.34
CA ASP A 38 0.59 -15.53 -8.20
C ASP A 38 -0.30 -15.71 -6.97
N PHE A 39 -0.79 -16.93 -6.74
CA PHE A 39 -1.55 -17.27 -5.53
C PHE A 39 -0.71 -17.09 -4.25
N VAL A 40 0.55 -17.53 -4.26
CA VAL A 40 1.46 -17.35 -3.13
C VAL A 40 1.71 -15.86 -2.87
N PHE A 41 2.02 -15.07 -3.91
CA PHE A 41 2.24 -13.64 -3.78
C PHE A 41 1.00 -12.91 -3.27
N ALA A 42 -0.16 -13.13 -3.89
CA ALA A 42 -1.41 -12.51 -3.47
C ALA A 42 -1.80 -12.92 -2.05
N GLY A 43 -1.63 -14.20 -1.70
CA GLY A 43 -1.87 -14.72 -0.36
C GLY A 43 -0.95 -14.10 0.69
N THR A 44 0.35 -14.04 0.42
CA THR A 44 1.34 -13.38 1.29
C THR A 44 1.03 -11.90 1.45
N LEU A 45 0.63 -11.21 0.39
CA LEU A 45 0.31 -9.79 0.44
C LEU A 45 -0.98 -9.52 1.25
N LEU A 46 -2.05 -10.28 1.00
CA LEU A 46 -3.33 -10.18 1.74
C LEU A 46 -3.16 -10.52 3.22
N PHE A 47 -2.61 -11.72 3.51
CA PHE A 47 -2.39 -12.18 4.87
C PHE A 47 -1.35 -11.31 5.59
N GLY A 48 -0.24 -10.98 4.93
CA GLY A 48 0.83 -10.14 5.49
C GLY A 48 0.34 -8.75 5.85
N THR A 49 -0.49 -8.13 5.01
CA THR A 49 -1.09 -6.82 5.29
C THR A 49 -2.00 -6.88 6.51
N GLY A 50 -2.91 -7.86 6.58
CA GLY A 50 -3.81 -8.02 7.72
C GLY A 50 -3.08 -8.36 9.02
N LEU A 51 -2.03 -9.18 8.95
CA LEU A 51 -1.18 -9.52 10.09
C LEU A 51 -0.45 -8.28 10.60
N THR A 52 0.12 -7.50 9.68
CA THR A 52 0.81 -6.25 9.99
C THR A 52 -0.14 -5.26 10.66
N TYR A 53 -1.37 -5.12 10.15
CA TYR A 53 -2.40 -4.29 10.79
C TYR A 53 -2.65 -4.76 12.22
N GLU A 54 -2.88 -6.05 12.40
CA GLU A 54 -3.18 -6.62 13.71
C GLU A 54 -2.04 -6.43 14.71
N LEU A 55 -0.77 -6.49 14.27
CA LEU A 55 0.39 -6.29 15.15
C LEU A 55 0.61 -4.82 15.49
N ILE A 56 0.48 -3.92 14.52
CA ILE A 56 0.77 -2.49 14.70
C ILE A 56 -0.40 -1.77 15.37
N ALA A 57 -1.64 -2.04 14.97
CA ALA A 57 -2.83 -1.35 15.49
C ALA A 57 -3.01 -1.55 17.00
N ARG A 58 -2.47 -2.64 17.58
CA ARG A 58 -2.47 -2.89 19.03
C ARG A 58 -1.50 -2.00 19.81
N LYS A 59 -0.48 -1.41 19.15
CA LYS A 59 0.54 -0.58 19.80
C LYS A 59 0.03 0.81 20.19
N GLY A 60 -1.05 1.28 19.56
CA GLY A 60 -1.67 2.57 19.87
C GLY A 60 -2.99 2.40 20.61
N GLY A 61 -3.18 3.16 21.68
CA GLY A 61 -4.39 3.11 22.51
C GLY A 61 -5.63 3.80 21.91
N THR A 62 -5.50 4.53 20.80
CA THR A 62 -6.59 5.37 20.26
C THR A 62 -7.16 4.81 18.95
N ARG A 63 -8.47 5.03 18.74
CA ARG A 63 -9.15 4.69 17.47
C ARG A 63 -8.50 5.39 16.27
N ALA A 64 -8.03 6.62 16.46
CA ALA A 64 -7.34 7.38 15.43
C ALA A 64 -6.03 6.70 14.98
N TYR A 65 -5.24 6.16 15.93
CA TYR A 65 -4.03 5.41 15.59
C TYR A 65 -4.36 4.17 14.77
N ARG A 66 -5.38 3.41 15.18
CA ARG A 66 -5.82 2.21 14.46
C ARG A 66 -6.29 2.53 13.05
N LEU A 67 -7.08 3.60 12.89
CA LEU A 67 -7.52 4.06 11.57
C LEU A 67 -6.34 4.51 10.71
N ALA A 68 -5.36 5.22 11.27
CA ALA A 68 -4.17 5.65 10.56
C ALA A 68 -3.35 4.45 10.01
N VAL A 69 -3.16 3.42 10.84
CA VAL A 69 -2.50 2.17 10.43
C VAL A 69 -3.30 1.49 9.31
N GLY A 70 -4.63 1.45 9.43
CA GLY A 70 -5.51 0.86 8.42
C GLY A 70 -5.41 1.56 7.07
N VAL A 71 -5.51 2.90 7.06
CA VAL A 71 -5.40 3.69 5.82
C VAL A 71 -4.01 3.53 5.19
N ALA A 72 -2.94 3.60 5.99
CA ALA A 72 -1.58 3.44 5.47
C ALA A 72 -1.34 2.04 4.88
N LEU A 73 -1.78 0.98 5.55
CA LEU A 73 -1.62 -0.38 5.04
C LEU A 73 -2.51 -0.66 3.83
N ALA A 74 -3.73 -0.15 3.80
CA ALA A 74 -4.60 -0.25 2.63
C ALA A 74 -3.99 0.47 1.42
N ALA A 75 -3.46 1.67 1.61
CA ALA A 75 -2.74 2.39 0.56
C ALA A 75 -1.49 1.61 0.10
N GLY A 76 -0.70 1.07 1.02
CA GLY A 76 0.49 0.27 0.66
C GLY A 76 0.12 -1.00 -0.11
N PHE A 77 -0.92 -1.69 0.34
CA PHE A 77 -1.49 -2.85 -0.34
C PHE A 77 -1.94 -2.50 -1.76
N LEU A 78 -2.75 -1.45 -1.92
CA LEU A 78 -3.25 -1.03 -3.22
C LEU A 78 -2.10 -0.57 -4.14
N LEU A 79 -1.09 0.10 -3.60
CA LEU A 79 0.08 0.51 -4.38
C LEU A 79 0.81 -0.70 -4.95
N ILE A 80 1.06 -1.73 -4.12
CA ILE A 80 1.68 -2.97 -4.58
C ILE A 80 0.78 -3.68 -5.58
N TRP A 81 -0.50 -3.85 -5.23
CA TRP A 81 -1.45 -4.62 -6.02
C TRP A 81 -1.67 -4.04 -7.40
N LEU A 82 -1.99 -2.74 -7.49
CA LEU A 82 -2.22 -2.06 -8.77
C LEU A 82 -0.95 -2.02 -9.61
N ASN A 83 0.20 -1.75 -8.98
CA ASN A 83 1.47 -1.67 -9.71
C ASN A 83 1.88 -3.02 -10.32
N LEU A 84 1.68 -4.13 -9.60
CA LEU A 84 1.98 -5.46 -10.12
C LEU A 84 0.93 -5.98 -11.11
N ALA A 85 -0.34 -5.57 -10.97
CA ALA A 85 -1.42 -6.07 -11.81
C ALA A 85 -1.51 -5.36 -13.16
N VAL A 86 -1.37 -4.03 -13.19
CA VAL A 86 -1.58 -3.23 -14.39
C VAL A 86 -0.41 -2.31 -14.73
N GLY A 87 0.50 -2.06 -13.79
CA GLY A 87 1.46 -0.97 -13.89
C GLY A 87 0.78 0.38 -13.66
N LEU A 88 1.48 1.29 -12.97
CA LEU A 88 0.95 2.65 -12.74
C LEU A 88 1.47 3.65 -13.78
N ILE A 89 2.52 3.28 -14.51
CA ILE A 89 3.14 4.04 -15.60
C ILE A 89 3.35 3.08 -16.77
N GLY A 90 2.74 3.34 -17.93
CA GLY A 90 2.80 2.44 -19.08
C GLY A 90 2.29 1.03 -18.73
N SER A 91 2.94 0.00 -19.27
CA SER A 91 2.65 -1.39 -18.90
C SER A 91 3.31 -1.81 -17.59
N GLU A 92 2.84 -2.90 -17.02
CA GLU A 92 3.37 -3.55 -15.82
C GLU A 92 4.85 -3.95 -15.95
N GLN A 93 5.35 -4.19 -17.17
CA GLN A 93 6.78 -4.46 -17.42
C GLN A 93 7.65 -3.20 -17.51
N ASN A 94 7.05 -2.01 -17.46
CA ASN A 94 7.82 -0.77 -17.52
C ASN A 94 8.71 -0.64 -16.28
N PRO A 95 10.05 -0.55 -16.42
CA PRO A 95 10.96 -0.44 -15.28
C PRO A 95 10.75 0.83 -14.44
N ALA A 96 10.09 1.87 -14.97
CA ALA A 96 9.72 3.06 -14.19
C ALA A 96 8.79 2.72 -13.00
N ASN A 97 8.00 1.64 -13.09
CA ASN A 97 7.14 1.17 -12.00
C ASN A 97 7.93 0.75 -10.74
N LEU A 98 9.24 0.48 -10.86
CA LEU A 98 10.12 0.22 -9.71
C LEU A 98 10.26 1.43 -8.78
N LEU A 99 10.06 2.66 -9.28
CA LEU A 99 10.11 3.87 -8.46
C LEU A 99 9.05 3.87 -7.35
N TYR A 100 7.87 3.28 -7.58
CA TYR A 100 6.86 3.10 -6.54
C TYR A 100 7.32 2.13 -5.44
N GLY A 101 8.18 1.16 -5.77
CA GLY A 101 8.88 0.33 -4.77
C GLY A 101 9.74 1.17 -3.83
N GLY A 102 10.38 2.22 -4.34
CA GLY A 102 11.11 3.20 -3.53
C GLY A 102 10.25 3.89 -2.47
N VAL A 103 8.99 4.24 -2.82
CA VAL A 103 8.03 4.83 -1.86
C VAL A 103 7.77 3.87 -0.70
N LEU A 104 7.58 2.58 -0.99
CA LEU A 104 7.37 1.55 0.02
C LEU A 104 8.61 1.34 0.90
N VAL A 105 9.81 1.39 0.32
CA VAL A 105 11.07 1.33 1.07
C VAL A 105 11.18 2.50 2.06
N VAL A 106 10.83 3.73 1.65
CA VAL A 106 10.74 4.89 2.57
C VAL A 106 9.77 4.61 3.71
N GLY A 107 8.60 4.03 3.40
CA GLY A 107 7.60 3.65 4.39
C GLY A 107 8.10 2.63 5.41
N ILE A 108 8.70 1.53 4.94
CA ILE A 108 9.20 0.44 5.81
C ILE A 108 10.35 0.95 6.67
N THR A 109 11.36 1.57 6.07
CA THR A 109 12.53 2.10 6.80
C THR A 109 12.12 3.17 7.80
N GLY A 110 11.29 4.13 7.38
CA GLY A 110 10.79 5.17 8.26
C GLY A 110 9.92 4.63 9.39
N ALA A 111 9.10 3.59 9.17
CA ALA A 111 8.29 2.98 10.23
C ALA A 111 9.16 2.26 11.28
N LEU A 112 10.21 1.58 10.85
CA LEU A 112 11.18 0.93 11.72
C LEU A 112 11.98 1.96 12.55
N LEU A 113 12.48 3.02 11.91
CA LEU A 113 13.20 4.12 12.58
C LEU A 113 12.30 4.88 13.56
N ALA A 114 11.04 5.12 13.17
CA ALA A 114 10.03 5.73 14.04
C ALA A 114 9.61 4.82 15.20
N ARG A 115 9.97 3.53 15.16
CA ARG A 115 9.52 2.49 16.12
C ARG A 115 8.00 2.49 16.28
N PHE A 116 7.29 2.77 15.19
CA PHE A 116 5.82 2.89 15.16
C PHE A 116 5.23 3.97 16.08
N ARG A 117 6.03 4.96 16.54
CA ARG A 117 5.53 6.09 17.33
C ARG A 117 4.69 7.05 16.47
N PRO A 118 3.59 7.62 16.98
CA PRO A 118 2.67 8.43 16.15
C PRO A 118 3.35 9.59 15.41
N GLN A 119 4.19 10.38 16.09
CA GLN A 119 4.87 11.52 15.46
C GLN A 119 5.88 11.08 14.37
N GLY A 120 6.59 9.97 14.60
CA GLY A 120 7.52 9.43 13.62
C GLY A 120 6.79 8.87 12.40
N MET A 121 5.72 8.10 12.60
CA MET A 121 4.88 7.58 11.52
C MET A 121 4.28 8.68 10.66
N ALA A 122 3.82 9.78 11.27
CA ALA A 122 3.32 10.93 10.53
C ALA A 122 4.38 11.54 9.61
N ARG A 123 5.62 11.71 10.09
CA ARG A 123 6.74 12.20 9.26
C ARG A 123 7.06 11.22 8.14
N THR A 124 7.12 9.92 8.43
CA THR A 124 7.35 8.87 7.43
C THR A 124 6.33 8.93 6.31
N LEU A 125 5.04 9.06 6.63
CA LEU A 125 3.98 9.13 5.63
C LEU A 125 4.01 10.42 4.81
N LEU A 126 4.43 11.55 5.40
CA LEU A 126 4.69 12.78 4.63
C LEU A 126 5.89 12.62 3.68
N LEU A 127 6.94 11.90 4.11
CA LEU A 127 8.07 11.56 3.23
C LEU A 127 7.64 10.62 2.11
N MET A 128 6.77 9.64 2.38
CA MET A 128 6.17 8.80 1.34
C MET A 128 5.33 9.62 0.37
N ALA A 129 4.55 10.59 0.84
CA ALA A 129 3.79 11.49 -0.03
C ALA A 129 4.72 12.32 -0.92
N ALA A 130 5.81 12.86 -0.38
CA ALA A 130 6.82 13.57 -1.17
C ALA A 130 7.49 12.64 -2.20
N ALA A 131 7.86 11.42 -1.79
CA ALA A 131 8.42 10.41 -2.69
C ALA A 131 7.43 10.05 -3.80
N GLN A 132 6.13 9.90 -3.49
CA GLN A 132 5.06 9.62 -4.45
C GLN A 132 4.96 10.73 -5.52
N VAL A 133 5.07 12.00 -5.13
CA VAL A 133 5.08 13.14 -6.07
C VAL A 133 6.33 13.14 -6.94
N LEU A 134 7.47 12.70 -6.41
CA LEU A 134 8.72 12.62 -7.16
C LEU A 134 8.72 11.50 -8.20
N VAL A 135 7.92 10.43 -8.03
CA VAL A 135 7.88 9.31 -8.97
C VAL A 135 7.66 9.75 -10.43
N PRO A 136 6.59 10.48 -10.80
CA PRO A 136 6.39 10.90 -12.17
C PRO A 136 7.49 11.85 -12.68
N VAL A 137 8.06 12.68 -11.80
CA VAL A 137 9.19 13.57 -12.17
C VAL A 137 10.42 12.75 -12.54
N LEU A 138 10.81 11.80 -11.67
CA LEU A 138 11.94 10.91 -11.91
C LEU A 138 11.70 10.02 -13.13
N ALA A 139 10.48 9.54 -13.33
CA ALA A 139 10.10 8.76 -14.51
C ALA A 139 10.35 9.55 -15.81
N LEU A 140 9.98 10.84 -15.85
CA LEU A 140 10.21 11.71 -17.02
C LEU A 140 11.68 12.09 -17.23
N LEU A 141 12.49 12.10 -16.17
CA LEU A 141 13.91 12.40 -16.27
C LEU A 141 14.74 11.19 -16.76
N LEU A 142 14.32 9.98 -16.38
CA LEU A 142 15.09 8.75 -16.59
C LEU A 142 14.60 7.94 -17.80
N TRP A 143 13.35 8.12 -18.22
CA TRP A 143 12.74 7.42 -19.35
C TRP A 143 12.14 8.38 -20.37
N GLN A 144 11.99 7.92 -21.61
CA GLN A 144 11.42 8.72 -22.68
C GLN A 144 9.93 9.04 -22.40
N PRO A 145 9.46 10.28 -22.62
CA PRO A 145 8.07 10.65 -22.29
C PRO A 145 7.01 9.75 -22.95
N ARG A 146 7.26 9.28 -24.18
CA ARG A 146 6.35 8.37 -24.90
C ARG A 146 6.15 7.02 -24.20
N THR A 147 7.16 6.52 -23.47
CA THR A 147 7.05 5.26 -22.71
C THR A 147 6.33 5.44 -21.37
N ILE A 148 6.18 6.68 -20.90
CA ILE A 148 5.64 7.01 -19.58
C ILE A 148 4.21 7.54 -19.67
N LEU A 149 3.91 8.27 -20.76
CA LEU A 149 2.66 9.02 -20.91
C LEU A 149 1.78 8.46 -22.04
N GLY A 150 2.18 7.36 -22.67
CA GLY A 150 1.50 6.76 -23.82
C GLY A 150 1.63 7.57 -25.11
N ALA A 151 1.05 7.05 -26.20
CA ALA A 151 0.88 7.82 -27.42
C ALA A 151 -0.01 9.05 -27.13
N ASP A 152 0.38 10.20 -27.68
CA ASP A 152 -0.35 11.49 -27.54
C ASP A 152 -0.66 11.92 -26.09
N PHE A 153 0.18 11.50 -25.12
CA PHE A 153 0.04 11.86 -23.70
C PHE A 153 -1.25 11.35 -23.02
N ALA A 154 -1.87 10.31 -23.57
CA ALA A 154 -3.14 9.77 -23.10
C ALA A 154 -3.10 9.27 -21.63
N GLU A 155 -1.94 8.88 -21.10
CA GLU A 155 -1.81 8.36 -19.73
C GLU A 155 -1.54 9.43 -18.68
N VAL A 156 -1.29 10.69 -19.08
CA VAL A 156 -1.03 11.81 -18.13
C VAL A 156 -2.10 11.92 -17.05
N PRO A 157 -3.42 11.92 -17.37
CA PRO A 157 -4.45 12.05 -16.34
C PRO A 157 -4.45 10.89 -15.35
N ILE A 158 -4.12 9.68 -15.82
CA ILE A 158 -4.09 8.47 -15.00
C ILE A 158 -2.91 8.54 -14.02
N VAL A 159 -1.71 8.83 -14.51
CA VAL A 159 -0.51 8.94 -13.66
C VAL A 159 -0.68 10.04 -12.60
N LEU A 160 -1.23 11.20 -12.98
CA LEU A 160 -1.52 12.29 -12.04
C LEU A 160 -2.63 11.92 -11.05
N GLY A 161 -3.70 11.26 -11.51
CA GLY A 161 -4.81 10.82 -10.68
C GLY A 161 -4.37 9.81 -9.62
N VAL A 162 -3.59 8.80 -10.02
CA VAL A 162 -2.97 7.81 -9.12
C VAL A 162 -2.06 8.51 -8.11
N THR A 163 -1.22 9.42 -8.56
CA THR A 163 -0.32 10.19 -7.68
C THR A 163 -1.11 10.98 -6.64
N ALA A 164 -2.14 11.72 -7.07
CA ALA A 164 -3.00 12.51 -6.19
C ALA A 164 -3.75 11.63 -5.17
N LEU A 165 -4.28 10.49 -5.61
CA LEU A 165 -4.96 9.53 -4.76
C LEU A 165 -4.03 9.04 -3.63
N PHE A 166 -2.85 8.53 -3.98
CA PHE A 166 -1.92 7.98 -2.98
C PHE A 166 -1.37 9.06 -2.06
N VAL A 167 -1.02 10.24 -2.58
CA VAL A 167 -0.62 11.39 -1.75
C VAL A 167 -1.71 11.73 -0.73
N THR A 168 -2.98 11.76 -1.14
CA THR A 168 -4.11 12.03 -0.24
C THR A 168 -4.22 10.98 0.85
N LEU A 169 -4.08 9.69 0.51
CA LEU A 169 -4.10 8.60 1.49
C LEU A 169 -2.94 8.70 2.48
N TRP A 170 -1.72 8.98 2.01
CA TRP A 170 -0.53 9.14 2.85
C TRP A 170 -0.65 10.33 3.79
N VAL A 171 -1.06 11.49 3.28
CA VAL A 171 -1.27 12.71 4.09
C VAL A 171 -2.42 12.53 5.08
N GLY A 172 -3.52 11.91 4.66
CA GLY A 172 -4.66 11.60 5.53
C GLY A 172 -4.27 10.68 6.69
N ALA A 173 -3.53 9.61 6.42
CA ALA A 173 -2.98 8.73 7.45
C ALA A 173 -1.98 9.48 8.36
N ALA A 174 -1.12 10.34 7.80
CA ALA A 174 -0.18 11.16 8.57
C ALA A 174 -0.91 12.08 9.56
N TRP A 175 -1.99 12.73 9.10
CA TRP A 175 -2.83 13.59 9.92
C TRP A 175 -3.47 12.82 11.09
N LEU A 176 -4.01 11.62 10.83
CA LEU A 176 -4.57 10.75 11.87
C LEU A 176 -3.52 10.32 12.91
N PHE A 177 -2.28 10.02 12.49
CA PHE A 177 -1.19 9.73 13.43
C PHE A 177 -0.82 10.94 14.30
N ARG A 178 -0.78 12.16 13.73
CA ARG A 178 -0.55 13.38 14.52
C ARG A 178 -1.64 13.59 15.56
N TYR A 179 -2.89 13.43 15.15
CA TYR A 179 -4.05 13.53 16.04
C TYR A 179 -4.05 12.47 17.15
N ALA A 180 -3.63 11.24 16.84
CA ALA A 180 -3.48 10.20 17.84
C ALA A 180 -2.41 10.53 18.90
N GLY A 181 -1.33 11.19 18.49
CA GLY A 181 -0.22 11.58 19.38
C GLY A 181 -0.56 12.72 20.34
N THR A 182 -1.44 13.65 19.95
CA THR A 182 -1.87 14.74 20.85
C THR A 182 -2.82 14.24 21.94
N ARG A 183 -3.74 13.32 21.59
CA ARG A 183 -4.68 12.69 22.54
C ARG A 183 -3.98 11.84 23.60
N SER A 184 -2.88 11.16 23.26
CA SER A 184 -2.12 10.36 24.24
C SER A 184 -1.42 11.19 25.32
N LEU A 185 -1.11 12.46 25.05
CA LEU A 185 -0.49 13.38 26.01
C LEU A 185 -1.50 14.00 26.98
N GLN A 186 -2.80 13.91 26.69
CA GLN A 186 -3.88 14.46 27.53
C GLN A 186 -4.49 13.41 28.49
N GLN A 187 -4.10 12.14 28.38
CA GLN A 187 -4.66 11.02 29.16
C GLN A 187 -3.65 10.35 30.10
N GLY A 188 -2.41 10.85 30.18
CA GLY A 188 -1.37 10.39 31.10
C GLY A 188 -1.02 11.49 32.09
#